data_AF-A0A2J8HQS5-F1
#
_entry.id   AF-A0A2J8HQS5-F1
#
_cell.length_a   1.000
_cell.length_b   1.000
_cell.length_c   1.000
_cell.angle_alpha   90.00
_cell.angle_beta   90.00
_cell.angle_gamma   90.00
#
_symmetry.space_group_name_H-M   'P 1'
#
loop_
_entity.id
_entity.type
_entity.pdbx_description
1 polymer ?
#
loop_
_entity_poly.entity_id
_entity_poly.type
_entity_poly.pdbx_seq_one_letter_code
_entity_poly.pdbx_strand_id
1 'polypeptide(L)'
;MSPVEQYESYISTYSDLIYSKVALKLGVYQAHVEALEREPYDMNRANPLMPLMVESIQIDCVMTVSKLIEHGRGDRTFQKFLAFVERNMKAISKVYPEIEMSLVNEQRQALKEVESQVSSILTQRDKYFAHADKKYFFDQNKITDDFPETYNELIQILRALQRIVGKHQQLMTGAHPMCMAEFAYAFSDRTLNHVKVAEKEWHATYRQGEEW
;
A
#
# COMPACT_ATOMS: atom_id res chain seq x y z
N MET A 1 2.26 -13.01 -26.92
CA MET A 1 1.96 -13.60 -25.61
C MET A 1 0.58 -14.22 -25.69
N SER A 2 0.45 -15.51 -25.38
CA SER A 2 -0.85 -16.18 -25.32
C SER A 2 -1.71 -15.60 -24.18
N PRO A 3 -3.04 -15.75 -24.21
CA PRO A 3 -3.88 -15.30 -23.09
C PRO A 3 -3.48 -15.90 -21.73
N VAL A 4 -2.99 -17.13 -21.71
CA VAL A 4 -2.52 -17.81 -20.50
C VAL A 4 -1.22 -17.18 -20.01
N GLU A 5 -0.22 -17.02 -20.88
CA GLU A 5 1.05 -16.36 -20.51
C GLU A 5 0.82 -14.92 -20.00
N GLN A 6 -0.11 -14.19 -20.63
CA GLN A 6 -0.45 -12.83 -20.20
C GLN A 6 -1.17 -12.84 -18.85
N TYR A 7 -2.07 -13.79 -18.62
CA TYR A 7 -2.71 -14.01 -17.33
C TYR A 7 -1.68 -14.28 -16.23
N GLU A 8 -0.75 -15.22 -16.46
CA GLU A 8 0.30 -15.56 -15.50
C GLU A 8 1.20 -14.35 -15.18
N SER A 9 1.55 -13.56 -16.20
CA SER A 9 2.32 -12.33 -16.05
C SER A 9 1.59 -11.28 -15.20
N TYR A 10 0.27 -11.12 -15.39
CA TYR A 10 -0.55 -10.27 -14.52
C TYR A 10 -0.43 -10.70 -13.06
N ILE A 11 -0.67 -11.99 -12.77
CA ILE A 11 -0.64 -12.50 -11.39
C ILE A 11 0.73 -12.31 -10.76
N SER A 12 1.80 -12.72 -11.44
CA SER A 12 3.16 -12.56 -10.90
C SER A 12 3.50 -11.09 -10.63
N THR A 13 3.13 -10.18 -11.53
CA THR A 13 3.43 -8.75 -11.39
C THR A 13 2.62 -8.13 -10.25
N TYR A 14 1.32 -8.46 -10.16
CA TYR A 14 0.48 -7.95 -9.08
C TYR A 14 0.91 -8.51 -7.73
N SER A 15 1.30 -9.78 -7.65
CA SER A 15 1.81 -10.37 -6.41
C SER A 15 3.04 -9.64 -5.91
N ASP A 16 4.02 -9.40 -6.78
CA ASP A 16 5.22 -8.63 -6.41
C ASP A 16 4.86 -7.21 -5.94
N LEU A 17 4.00 -6.52 -6.69
CA LEU A 17 3.63 -5.16 -6.35
C LEU A 17 2.86 -5.05 -5.03
N ILE A 18 1.92 -5.96 -4.80
CA ILE A 18 1.05 -5.93 -3.62
C ILE A 18 1.77 -6.45 -2.38
N TYR A 19 2.38 -7.64 -2.46
CA TYR A 19 2.96 -8.31 -1.29
C TYR A 19 4.37 -7.82 -0.98
N SER A 20 5.21 -7.63 -2.00
CA SER A 20 6.63 -7.30 -1.82
C SER A 20 6.91 -5.79 -1.83
N LYS A 21 5.99 -4.95 -2.31
CA LYS A 21 6.20 -3.49 -2.37
C LYS A 21 5.23 -2.73 -1.48
N VAL A 22 3.93 -2.70 -1.83
CA VAL A 22 2.95 -1.87 -1.11
C VAL A 22 2.77 -2.35 0.33
N ALA A 23 2.58 -3.65 0.55
CA ALA A 23 2.37 -4.17 1.90
C ALA A 23 3.56 -3.90 2.83
N LEU A 24 4.79 -4.08 2.34
CA LEU A 24 6.00 -3.78 3.12
C LEU A 24 6.05 -2.29 3.49
N LYS A 25 5.83 -1.41 2.51
CA LYS A 25 5.82 0.03 2.72
C LYS A 25 4.77 0.45 3.75
N LEU A 26 3.57 -0.13 3.71
CA LEU A 26 2.54 0.15 4.73
C LEU A 26 2.96 -0.31 6.12
N GLY A 27 3.63 -1.46 6.26
CA GLY A 27 4.19 -1.90 7.54
C GLY A 27 5.26 -0.95 8.08
N VAL A 28 6.18 -0.50 7.21
CA VAL A 28 7.21 0.50 7.56
C VAL A 28 6.54 1.82 7.95
N TYR A 29 5.60 2.30 7.14
CA TYR A 29 4.85 3.54 7.37
C TYR A 29 4.17 3.52 8.74
N GLN A 30 3.43 2.46 9.05
CA GLN A 30 2.73 2.32 10.32
C GLN A 30 3.70 2.44 11.50
N ALA A 31 4.85 1.74 11.45
CA ALA A 31 5.84 1.81 12.53
C ALA A 31 6.38 3.23 12.73
N HIS A 32 6.58 3.99 11.65
CA HIS A 32 7.09 5.36 11.75
C HIS A 32 6.03 6.33 12.27
N VAL A 33 4.78 6.21 11.82
CA VAL A 33 3.67 7.02 12.31
C VAL A 33 3.46 6.78 13.81
N GLU A 34 3.34 5.52 14.23
CA GLU A 34 3.13 5.18 15.64
C GLU A 34 4.31 5.63 16.52
N ALA A 35 5.55 5.56 16.02
CA ALA A 35 6.72 6.08 16.73
C ALA A 35 6.65 7.61 16.93
N LEU A 36 6.29 8.37 15.88
CA LEU A 36 6.12 9.82 15.95
C LEU A 36 4.95 10.21 16.86
N GLU A 37 3.86 9.45 16.89
CA GLU A 37 2.72 9.71 17.76
C GLU A 37 3.04 9.42 19.24
N ARG A 38 3.80 8.34 19.50
CA ARG A 38 4.17 7.91 20.85
C ARG A 38 5.17 8.86 21.52
N GLU A 39 6.20 9.29 20.79
CA GLU A 39 7.32 10.07 21.33
C GLU A 39 7.82 11.13 20.31
N PRO A 40 7.00 12.12 19.94
CA PRO A 40 7.28 13.02 18.82
C PRO A 40 8.58 13.81 18.97
N TYR A 41 8.87 14.32 20.17
CA TYR A 41 10.09 15.11 20.41
C TYR A 41 11.35 14.23 20.32
N ASP A 42 11.37 13.10 21.03
CA ASP A 42 12.50 12.18 21.04
C ASP A 42 12.77 11.60 19.64
N MET A 43 11.72 11.22 18.90
CA MET A 43 11.88 10.66 17.56
C MET A 43 12.34 11.70 16.54
N ASN A 44 11.80 12.92 16.58
CA ASN A 44 12.27 14.01 15.71
C ASN A 44 13.69 14.45 16.05
N ARG A 45 14.08 14.43 17.33
CA ARG A 45 15.47 14.69 17.73
C ARG A 45 16.40 13.57 17.23
N ALA A 46 15.98 12.32 17.41
CA ALA A 46 16.77 11.15 17.00
C ALA A 46 16.92 11.00 15.49
N ASN A 47 15.87 11.33 14.73
CA ASN A 47 15.87 11.31 13.29
C ASN A 47 14.99 12.46 12.75
N PRO A 48 15.56 13.66 12.53
CA PRO A 48 14.83 14.82 12.03
C PRO A 48 14.21 14.64 10.64
N LEU A 49 14.65 13.62 9.89
CA LEU A 49 14.10 13.30 8.56
C LEU A 49 12.87 12.40 8.62
N MET A 50 12.50 11.89 9.80
CA MET A 50 11.40 10.93 9.96
C MET A 50 10.06 11.45 9.40
N PRO A 51 9.64 12.71 9.62
CA PRO A 51 8.40 13.22 9.04
C PRO A 51 8.41 13.20 7.50
N LEU A 52 9.54 13.55 6.88
CA LEU A 52 9.70 13.52 5.42
C LEU A 52 9.64 12.09 4.87
N MET A 53 10.20 11.13 5.62
CA MET A 53 10.13 9.71 5.26
C MET A 53 8.70 9.19 5.33
N VAL A 54 7.96 9.51 6.40
CA VAL A 54 6.54 9.14 6.55
C VAL A 54 5.70 9.68 5.40
N GLU A 55 5.82 10.97 5.12
CA GLU A 55 5.10 11.62 4.01
C GLU A 55 5.46 10.97 2.66
N SER A 56 6.75 10.74 2.40
CA SER A 56 7.21 10.11 1.15
C SER A 56 6.65 8.69 0.97
N ILE A 57 6.59 7.90 2.05
CA ILE A 57 6.03 6.55 1.99
C ILE A 57 4.51 6.61 1.77
N GLN A 58 3.81 7.54 2.42
CA GLN A 58 2.37 7.74 2.22
C GLN A 58 2.05 8.07 0.76
N ILE A 59 2.76 9.07 0.20
CA ILE A 59 2.62 9.48 -1.21
C ILE A 59 2.77 8.28 -2.13
N ASP A 60 3.86 7.51 -1.97
CA ASP A 60 4.14 6.38 -2.84
C ASP A 60 3.07 5.28 -2.72
N CYS A 61 2.60 4.98 -1.50
CA CYS A 61 1.52 4.03 -1.27
C CYS A 61 0.22 4.49 -1.94
N VAL A 62 -0.19 5.74 -1.73
CA VAL A 62 -1.40 6.32 -2.35
C VAL A 62 -1.29 6.26 -3.88
N MET A 63 -0.17 6.70 -4.45
CA MET A 63 0.05 6.71 -5.89
C MET A 63 0.05 5.30 -6.48
N THR A 64 0.71 4.35 -5.82
CA THR A 64 0.82 2.97 -6.29
C THR A 64 -0.52 2.24 -6.22
N VAL A 65 -1.23 2.34 -5.09
CA VAL A 65 -2.56 1.76 -4.93
C VAL A 65 -3.53 2.37 -5.93
N SER A 66 -3.52 3.70 -6.10
CA SER A 66 -4.37 4.39 -7.07
C SER A 66 -4.24 3.85 -8.48
N LYS A 67 -3.02 3.57 -8.95
CA LYS A 67 -2.78 2.98 -10.29
C LYS A 67 -3.40 1.59 -10.48
N LEU A 68 -3.65 0.86 -9.40
CA LEU A 68 -4.22 -0.48 -9.44
C LEU A 68 -5.75 -0.47 -9.41
N ILE A 69 -6.36 0.59 -8.91
CA ILE A 69 -7.81 0.68 -8.64
C ILE A 69 -8.52 1.76 -9.45
N GLU A 70 -7.79 2.54 -10.25
CA GLU A 70 -8.33 3.66 -11.03
C GLU A 70 -9.51 3.27 -11.94
N HIS A 71 -10.55 4.12 -11.95
CA HIS A 71 -11.73 3.93 -12.78
C HIS A 71 -11.52 4.49 -14.19
N GLY A 72 -11.81 3.68 -15.21
CA GLY A 72 -11.91 4.13 -16.60
C GLY A 72 -10.61 4.61 -17.25
N ARG A 73 -9.52 4.76 -16.47
CA ARG A 73 -8.17 5.13 -16.91
C ARG A 73 -7.20 4.02 -16.48
N GLY A 74 -6.13 3.85 -17.26
CA GLY A 74 -5.10 2.83 -17.01
C GLY A 74 -5.44 1.45 -17.59
N ASP A 75 -4.41 0.79 -18.13
CA ASP A 75 -4.53 -0.52 -18.81
C ASP A 75 -4.25 -1.72 -17.91
N ARG A 76 -3.83 -1.47 -16.66
CA ARG A 76 -3.32 -2.48 -15.73
C ARG A 76 -4.00 -2.42 -14.36
N THR A 77 -5.23 -1.89 -14.32
CA THR A 77 -6.05 -1.89 -13.10
C THR A 77 -6.70 -3.26 -12.86
N PHE A 78 -7.15 -3.51 -11.63
CA PHE A 78 -7.83 -4.76 -11.28
C PHE A 78 -9.14 -4.94 -12.03
N GLN A 79 -9.87 -3.88 -12.32
CA GLN A 79 -11.09 -3.93 -13.12
C GLN A 79 -10.79 -4.38 -14.55
N LYS A 80 -9.67 -3.94 -15.13
CA LYS A 80 -9.21 -4.37 -16.45
C LYS A 80 -8.68 -5.80 -16.43
N PHE A 81 -7.98 -6.20 -15.38
CA PHE A 81 -7.54 -7.57 -15.17
C PHE A 81 -8.74 -8.54 -15.12
N LEU A 82 -9.76 -8.25 -14.31
CA LEU A 82 -10.97 -9.09 -14.22
C LEU A 82 -11.71 -9.16 -15.57
N ALA A 83 -11.82 -8.04 -16.29
CA ALA A 83 -12.40 -8.04 -17.64
C ALA A 83 -11.56 -8.84 -18.65
N PHE A 84 -10.23 -8.86 -18.48
CA PHE A 84 -9.34 -9.68 -19.29
C PHE A 84 -9.52 -11.18 -19.00
N VAL A 85 -9.63 -11.57 -17.72
CA VAL A 85 -9.90 -12.96 -17.31
C VAL A 85 -11.24 -13.42 -17.88
N GLU A 86 -12.29 -12.61 -17.74
CA GLU A 86 -13.61 -12.87 -18.29
C GLU A 86 -13.58 -13.10 -19.81
N ARG A 87 -12.94 -12.20 -20.56
CA ARG A 87 -12.85 -12.31 -22.02
C ARG A 87 -12.09 -13.54 -22.50
N ASN A 88 -11.09 -13.98 -21.73
CA ASN A 88 -10.20 -15.09 -22.09
C ASN A 88 -10.49 -16.37 -21.31
N MET A 89 -11.63 -16.43 -20.62
CA MET A 89 -11.98 -17.48 -19.67
C MET A 89 -11.79 -18.87 -20.26
N LYS A 90 -12.26 -19.12 -21.49
CA LYS A 90 -12.15 -20.42 -22.15
C LYS A 90 -10.70 -20.91 -22.32
N ALA A 91 -9.76 -20.00 -22.55
CA ALA A 91 -8.34 -20.35 -22.70
C ALA A 91 -7.69 -20.58 -21.33
N ILE A 92 -8.01 -19.71 -20.36
CA ILE A 92 -7.47 -19.77 -19.00
C ILE A 92 -7.98 -21.02 -18.27
N SER A 93 -9.28 -21.29 -18.32
CA SER A 93 -9.89 -22.44 -17.62
C SER A 93 -9.49 -23.80 -18.18
N LYS A 94 -8.98 -23.85 -19.42
CA LYS A 94 -8.37 -25.07 -19.96
C LYS A 94 -7.11 -25.48 -19.20
N VAL A 95 -6.36 -24.50 -18.69
CA VAL A 95 -5.12 -24.72 -17.92
C VAL A 95 -5.40 -24.69 -16.42
N TYR A 96 -6.31 -23.82 -15.98
CA TYR A 96 -6.69 -23.61 -14.59
C TYR A 96 -8.21 -23.77 -14.42
N PRO A 97 -8.74 -25.02 -14.33
CA PRO A 97 -10.17 -25.30 -14.41
C PRO A 97 -11.05 -24.60 -13.37
N GLU A 98 -10.48 -24.26 -12.22
CA GLU A 98 -11.16 -23.59 -11.10
C GLU A 98 -11.33 -22.08 -11.32
N ILE A 99 -10.75 -21.52 -12.38
CA ILE A 99 -10.99 -20.14 -12.79
C ILE A 99 -12.24 -20.11 -13.65
N GLU A 100 -13.34 -19.70 -13.02
CA GLU A 100 -14.67 -19.62 -13.63
C GLU A 100 -15.35 -18.27 -13.35
N MET A 101 -16.51 -18.05 -13.97
CA MET A 101 -17.22 -16.77 -13.90
C MET A 101 -17.69 -16.41 -12.48
N SER A 102 -18.03 -17.41 -11.67
CA SER A 102 -18.40 -17.24 -10.26
C SER A 102 -17.30 -16.51 -9.48
N LEU A 103 -16.05 -16.93 -9.64
CA LEU A 103 -14.87 -16.31 -9.03
C LEU A 103 -14.70 -14.87 -9.47
N VAL A 104 -14.84 -14.57 -10.78
CA VAL A 104 -14.73 -13.20 -11.29
C VAL A 104 -15.81 -12.31 -10.68
N ASN A 105 -17.05 -12.80 -10.57
CA ASN A 105 -18.15 -12.05 -9.98
C ASN A 105 -17.94 -11.78 -8.48
N GLU A 106 -17.46 -12.77 -7.73
CA GLU A 106 -17.08 -12.62 -6.31
C GLU A 106 -16.01 -11.52 -6.16
N GLN A 107 -14.99 -11.53 -7.00
CA GLN A 107 -13.89 -10.56 -6.94
C GLN A 107 -14.32 -9.15 -7.34
N ARG A 108 -15.25 -9.01 -8.31
CA ARG A 108 -15.88 -7.72 -8.62
C ARG A 108 -16.65 -7.18 -7.42
N GLN A 109 -17.35 -8.05 -6.69
CA GLN A 109 -18.06 -7.66 -5.47
C GLN A 109 -17.08 -7.23 -4.37
N ALA A 110 -15.96 -7.93 -4.20
CA ALA A 110 -14.91 -7.55 -3.25
C ALA A 110 -14.30 -6.16 -3.55
N LEU A 111 -14.14 -5.79 -4.83
CA LEU A 111 -13.72 -4.42 -5.19
C LEU A 111 -14.80 -3.39 -4.86
N LYS A 112 -16.07 -3.72 -5.08
CA LYS A 112 -17.21 -2.84 -4.78
C LYS A 112 -17.36 -2.57 -3.28
N GLU A 113 -17.01 -3.54 -2.43
CA GLU A 113 -17.04 -3.40 -0.97
C GLU A 113 -16.07 -2.34 -0.44
N VAL A 114 -15.01 -2.03 -1.19
CA VAL A 114 -14.00 -1.02 -0.82
C VAL A 114 -14.11 0.26 -1.66
N GLU A 115 -15.22 0.47 -2.36
CA GLU A 115 -15.39 1.57 -3.31
C GLU A 115 -15.34 2.96 -2.66
N SER A 116 -15.84 3.09 -1.43
CA SER A 116 -15.74 4.34 -0.66
C SER A 116 -14.29 4.73 -0.36
N GLN A 117 -13.47 3.75 0.03
CA GLN A 117 -12.06 3.91 0.33
C GLN A 117 -11.30 4.23 -0.96
N VAL A 118 -11.60 3.51 -2.05
CA VAL A 118 -11.08 3.78 -3.40
C VAL A 118 -11.35 5.24 -3.78
N SER A 119 -12.59 5.71 -3.61
CA SER A 119 -12.98 7.09 -3.94
C SER A 119 -12.22 8.11 -3.09
N SER A 120 -12.03 7.84 -1.79
CA SER A 120 -11.25 8.68 -0.89
C SER A 120 -9.78 8.80 -1.35
N ILE A 121 -9.11 7.67 -1.58
CA ILE A 121 -7.71 7.61 -2.00
C ILE A 121 -7.48 8.27 -3.37
N LEU A 122 -8.38 8.06 -4.34
CA LEU A 122 -8.31 8.72 -5.63
C LEU A 122 -8.53 10.24 -5.52
N THR A 123 -9.42 10.67 -4.63
CA THR A 123 -9.66 12.09 -4.36
C THR A 123 -8.43 12.74 -3.72
N GLN A 124 -7.81 12.08 -2.74
CA GLN A 124 -6.58 12.54 -2.11
C GLN A 124 -5.45 12.66 -3.14
N ARG A 125 -5.27 11.64 -3.98
CA ARG A 125 -4.33 11.67 -5.11
C ARG A 125 -4.56 12.88 -6.00
N ASP A 126 -5.77 13.06 -6.51
CA ASP A 126 -6.07 14.09 -7.50
C ASP A 126 -5.90 15.48 -6.90
N LYS A 127 -6.37 15.72 -5.67
CA LYS A 127 -6.36 17.05 -5.07
C LYS A 127 -5.01 17.47 -4.50
N TYR A 128 -4.19 16.52 -4.03
CA TYR A 128 -2.98 16.84 -3.29
C TYR A 128 -1.71 16.38 -3.99
N PHE A 129 -1.66 15.14 -4.49
CA PHE A 129 -0.42 14.56 -5.03
C PHE A 129 -0.24 14.81 -6.54
N ALA A 130 -1.32 14.86 -7.31
CA ALA A 130 -1.28 14.98 -8.76
C ALA A 130 -1.57 16.41 -9.28
N HIS A 131 -2.32 17.21 -8.52
CA HIS A 131 -2.67 18.57 -8.90
C HIS A 131 -2.39 19.56 -7.76
N ALA A 132 -1.99 20.79 -8.12
CA ALA A 132 -1.83 21.89 -7.18
C ALA A 132 -3.20 22.53 -6.91
N ASP A 133 -4.12 21.78 -6.31
CA ASP A 133 -5.42 22.34 -5.93
C ASP A 133 -5.21 23.50 -4.95
N LYS A 134 -5.86 24.63 -5.25
CA LYS A 134 -5.68 25.89 -4.52
C LYS A 134 -5.94 25.74 -3.02
N LYS A 135 -6.86 24.86 -2.62
CA LYS A 135 -7.23 24.61 -1.22
C LYS A 135 -6.05 24.03 -0.43
N TYR A 136 -5.27 23.13 -1.04
CA TYR A 136 -4.18 22.42 -0.36
C TYR A 136 -2.82 23.05 -0.60
N PHE A 137 -2.66 23.83 -1.68
CA PHE A 137 -1.42 24.54 -1.95
C PHE A 137 -1.05 25.54 -0.85
N PHE A 138 -2.04 26.26 -0.30
CA PHE A 138 -1.82 27.26 0.76
C PHE A 138 -1.95 26.68 2.18
N ASP A 139 -2.38 25.44 2.33
CA ASP A 139 -2.65 24.79 3.61
C ASP A 139 -2.36 23.29 3.49
N GLN A 140 -1.07 22.93 3.57
CA GLN A 140 -0.61 21.56 3.35
C GLN A 140 -1.10 20.58 4.42
N ASN A 141 -1.25 21.04 5.67
CA ASN A 141 -1.73 20.20 6.79
C ASN A 141 -3.18 19.74 6.61
N LYS A 142 -3.93 20.43 5.74
CA LYS A 142 -5.33 20.11 5.45
C LYS A 142 -5.57 18.73 4.85
N ILE A 143 -4.53 18.10 4.29
CA ILE A 143 -4.63 16.72 3.82
C ILE A 143 -4.89 15.76 4.98
N THR A 144 -4.24 15.97 6.12
CA THR A 144 -4.41 15.14 7.31
C THR A 144 -5.79 15.33 7.92
N ASP A 145 -6.31 16.57 7.86
CA ASP A 145 -7.64 16.90 8.36
C ASP A 145 -8.77 16.34 7.46
N ASP A 146 -8.61 16.46 6.13
CA ASP A 146 -9.62 16.00 5.17
C ASP A 146 -9.57 14.47 4.96
N PHE A 147 -8.44 13.81 5.22
CA PHE A 147 -8.21 12.37 5.00
C PHE A 147 -7.53 11.67 6.20
N PRO A 148 -8.12 11.72 7.42
CA PRO A 148 -7.49 11.21 8.63
C PRO A 148 -7.29 9.67 8.61
N GLU A 149 -8.12 8.96 7.84
CA GLU A 149 -8.13 7.49 7.79
C GLU A 149 -7.28 6.90 6.66
N THR A 150 -6.40 7.69 6.03
CA THR A 150 -5.66 7.28 4.82
C THR A 150 -5.00 5.90 4.95
N TYR A 151 -4.37 5.61 6.09
CA TYR A 151 -3.73 4.30 6.32
C TYR A 151 -4.74 3.15 6.33
N ASN A 152 -5.83 3.29 7.08
CA ASN A 152 -6.86 2.26 7.21
C ASN A 152 -7.56 2.02 5.87
N GLU A 153 -7.80 3.08 5.09
CA GLU A 153 -8.35 2.98 3.74
C GLU A 153 -7.41 2.22 2.79
N LEU A 154 -6.11 2.54 2.81
CA LEU A 154 -5.10 1.82 2.02
C LEU A 154 -5.03 0.34 2.38
N ILE A 155 -5.07 -0.01 3.68
CA ILE A 155 -5.06 -1.40 4.14
C ILE A 155 -6.32 -2.15 3.70
N GLN A 156 -7.50 -1.54 3.77
CA GLN A 156 -8.75 -2.17 3.34
C GLN A 156 -8.73 -2.47 1.84
N ILE A 157 -8.29 -1.51 1.03
CA ILE A 157 -8.09 -1.72 -0.42
C ILE A 157 -7.07 -2.83 -0.66
N LEU A 158 -5.90 -2.74 -0.02
CA LEU A 158 -4.82 -3.71 -0.20
C LEU A 158 -5.28 -5.13 0.13
N ARG A 159 -6.04 -5.34 1.21
CA ARG A 159 -6.60 -6.65 1.58
C ARG A 159 -7.55 -7.20 0.52
N ALA A 160 -8.38 -6.35 -0.09
CA ALA A 160 -9.23 -6.77 -1.21
C ALA A 160 -8.38 -7.22 -2.41
N LEU A 161 -7.34 -6.44 -2.77
CA LEU A 161 -6.43 -6.80 -3.86
C LEU A 161 -5.63 -8.09 -3.55
N GLN A 162 -5.15 -8.25 -2.32
CA GLN A 162 -4.46 -9.44 -1.84
C GLN A 162 -5.35 -10.68 -1.94
N ARG A 163 -6.64 -10.57 -1.59
CA ARG A 163 -7.61 -11.68 -1.72
C ARG A 163 -7.76 -12.10 -3.18
N ILE A 164 -7.89 -11.15 -4.10
CA ILE A 164 -8.03 -11.42 -5.54
C ILE A 164 -6.78 -12.11 -6.07
N VAL A 165 -5.61 -11.48 -5.93
CA VAL A 165 -4.35 -12.00 -6.48
C VAL A 165 -3.93 -13.29 -5.79
N GLY A 166 -4.07 -13.35 -4.47
CA GLY A 166 -3.71 -14.52 -3.68
C GLY A 166 -4.53 -15.74 -4.06
N LYS A 167 -5.81 -15.55 -4.38
CA LYS A 167 -6.64 -16.65 -4.90
C LYS A 167 -6.15 -17.11 -6.27
N HIS A 168 -5.91 -16.19 -7.20
CA HIS A 168 -5.38 -16.56 -8.52
C HIS A 168 -4.01 -17.23 -8.46
N GLN A 169 -3.11 -16.76 -7.60
CA GLN A 169 -1.79 -17.37 -7.40
C GLN A 169 -1.89 -18.76 -6.79
N GLN A 170 -2.79 -18.97 -5.83
CA GLN A 170 -3.08 -20.29 -5.27
C GLN A 170 -3.56 -21.25 -6.37
N LEU A 171 -4.50 -20.84 -7.20
CA LEU A 171 -5.03 -21.68 -8.28
C LEU A 171 -3.97 -22.00 -9.35
N MET A 172 -3.00 -21.09 -9.57
CA MET A 172 -1.92 -21.31 -10.52
C MET A 172 -0.80 -22.20 -10.00
N THR A 173 -0.44 -22.07 -8.73
CA THR A 173 0.81 -22.62 -8.18
C THR A 173 0.61 -23.62 -7.05
N GLY A 174 -0.61 -23.74 -6.52
CA GLY A 174 -0.91 -24.47 -5.29
C GLY A 174 -0.46 -23.76 -4.01
N ALA A 175 0.20 -22.60 -4.09
CA ALA A 175 0.78 -21.89 -2.95
C ALA A 175 0.10 -20.53 -2.72
N HIS A 176 -0.03 -20.15 -1.45
CA HIS A 176 -0.48 -18.81 -1.07
C HIS A 176 0.73 -17.86 -0.97
N PRO A 177 0.65 -16.64 -1.54
CA PRO A 177 1.63 -15.61 -1.27
C PRO A 177 1.62 -15.23 0.22
N MET A 178 2.80 -15.07 0.81
CA MET A 178 2.95 -14.59 2.18
C MET A 178 3.12 -13.07 2.19
N CYS A 179 2.39 -12.40 3.09
CA CYS A 179 2.55 -10.97 3.33
C CYS A 179 3.53 -10.73 4.48
N MET A 180 4.60 -9.99 4.23
CA MET A 180 5.65 -9.71 5.21
C MET A 180 5.51 -8.31 5.85
N ALA A 181 4.32 -7.70 5.76
CA ALA A 181 4.07 -6.37 6.31
C ALA A 181 4.30 -6.27 7.82
N GLU A 182 3.86 -7.28 8.58
CA GLU A 182 4.05 -7.32 10.04
C GLU A 182 5.53 -7.47 10.43
N PHE A 183 6.31 -8.21 9.63
CA PHE A 183 7.76 -8.26 9.80
C PHE A 183 8.38 -6.90 9.50
N ALA A 184 8.00 -6.25 8.39
CA ALA A 184 8.49 -4.92 8.05
C ALA A 184 8.17 -3.90 9.15
N TYR A 185 6.97 -3.96 9.73
CA TYR A 185 6.57 -3.18 10.89
C TYR A 185 7.50 -3.45 12.10
N ALA A 186 7.60 -4.71 12.53
CA ALA A 186 8.35 -5.07 13.73
C ALA A 186 9.85 -4.72 13.63
N PHE A 187 10.46 -4.96 12.45
CA PHE A 187 11.85 -4.58 12.20
C PHE A 187 12.02 -3.05 12.15
N SER A 188 11.05 -2.33 11.61
CA SER A 188 11.09 -0.86 11.56
C SER A 188 10.97 -0.28 12.96
N ASP A 189 9.96 -0.65 13.75
CA ASP A 189 9.80 -0.14 15.13
C ASP A 189 11.05 -0.45 15.99
N ARG A 190 11.61 -1.65 15.87
CA ARG A 190 12.87 -1.99 16.55
C ARG A 190 14.04 -1.11 16.10
N THR A 191 14.17 -0.86 14.80
CA THR A 191 15.23 0.00 14.24
C THR A 191 15.08 1.43 14.75
N LEU A 192 13.87 1.97 14.74
CA LEU A 192 13.58 3.33 15.24
C LEU A 192 13.94 3.47 16.72
N ASN A 193 13.57 2.47 17.54
CA ASN A 193 13.94 2.44 18.95
C ASN A 193 15.46 2.38 19.15
N HIS A 194 16.20 1.60 18.35
CA HIS A 194 17.66 1.59 18.42
C HIS A 194 18.28 2.93 18.05
N VAL A 195 17.79 3.61 17.00
CA VAL A 195 18.27 4.93 16.59
C VAL A 195 18.05 5.95 17.72
N LYS A 196 16.86 5.95 18.34
CA LYS A 196 16.57 6.81 19.50
C LYS A 196 17.53 6.58 20.67
N VAL A 197 17.78 5.32 21.03
CA VAL A 197 18.71 4.98 22.13
C VAL A 197 20.13 5.42 21.79
N ALA A 198 20.59 5.16 20.57
CA ALA A 198 21.92 5.56 20.13
C ALA A 198 22.12 7.09 20.18
N GLU A 199 21.10 7.87 19.80
CA GLU A 199 21.17 9.33 19.87
C GLU A 199 21.21 9.83 21.32
N LYS A 200 20.44 9.20 22.23
CA LYS A 200 20.51 9.48 23.68
C LYS A 200 21.91 9.22 24.25
N GLU A 201 22.51 8.08 23.91
CA GLU A 201 23.86 7.71 24.35
C GLU A 201 24.93 8.64 23.77
N TRP A 202 24.81 9.00 22.48
CA TRP A 202 25.70 9.94 21.82
C TRP A 202 25.66 11.31 22.51
N HIS A 203 24.46 11.83 22.78
CA HIS A 203 24.30 13.11 23.46
C HIS A 203 24.82 13.09 24.89
N ALA A 204 24.53 12.06 25.67
CA ALA A 204 25.08 11.90 27.02
C ALA A 204 26.63 11.89 27.03
N THR A 205 27.24 11.33 25.97
CA THR A 205 28.69 11.23 25.83
C THR A 205 29.33 12.55 25.38
N TYR A 206 28.74 13.22 24.39
CA TYR A 206 29.40 14.30 23.64
C TYR A 206 28.76 15.69 23.83
N ARG A 207 27.60 15.79 24.48
CA ARG A 207 26.85 17.04 24.71
C ARG A 207 26.52 17.23 26.20
N GLN A 208 27.51 16.95 27.06
CA GLN A 208 27.35 17.08 28.51
C GLN A 208 27.00 18.54 28.88
N GLY A 209 25.85 18.72 29.55
CA GLY A 209 25.35 20.02 29.98
C GLY A 209 24.24 20.63 29.10
N GLU A 210 23.93 20.03 27.95
CA GLU A 210 22.71 20.32 27.19
C GLU A 210 21.55 19.46 27.75
N GLU A 211 20.33 20.01 27.82
CA GLU A 211 19.15 19.20 28.12
C GLU A 211 18.79 18.33 26.91
N TRP A 212 18.46 17.06 27.17
CA TRP A 212 17.94 16.15 26.16
C TRP A 212 16.48 16.49 25.86
#